data_AF-A0A498FRN4-F1
#
_entry.id   AF-A0A498FRN4-F1
#
_cell.length_a   1.000
_cell.length_b   1.000
_cell.length_c   1.000
_cell.angle_alpha   90.00
_cell.angle_beta   90.00
_cell.angle_gamma   90.00
#
_symmetry.space_group_name_H-M   'P 1'
#
loop_
_entity.id
_entity.type
_entity.pdbx_description
1 polymer ?
#
loop_
_entity_poly.entity_id
_entity_poly.type
_entity_poly.pdbx_seq_one_letter_code
_entity_poly.pdbx_strand_id
1 'polypeptide(L)'
;MTEPDHDGWPDKYSDPRDRPHPDVLRITVESFDDAFEDTLTAIDAVADSDPQPAVVSFATVGELRKILTDRRIEVLQTLMNTEGAAESISALAEALDRDYKTVHDDVTLLADYGIVFIVEDDDRSKRPYLPYERIRLDVELTASGSGEEPAAA
;
A
#
# COMPACT_ATOMS: atom_id res chain seq x y z
N MET A 1 12.25 22.37 -21.99
CA MET A 1 10.93 22.03 -21.43
C MET A 1 10.77 20.56 -21.68
N THR A 2 11.01 19.75 -20.66
CA THR A 2 10.81 18.29 -20.75
C THR A 2 9.59 18.01 -19.88
N GLU A 3 8.54 17.54 -20.52
CA GLU A 3 7.30 17.09 -19.88
C GLU A 3 7.64 15.95 -18.91
N PRO A 4 7.19 15.96 -17.64
CA PRO A 4 7.41 14.86 -16.73
C PRO A 4 6.33 13.81 -16.99
N ASP A 5 6.63 12.86 -17.87
CA ASP A 5 5.88 11.60 -17.96
C ASP A 5 6.48 10.64 -16.93
N HIS A 6 6.10 10.76 -15.65
CA HIS A 6 6.17 9.73 -14.59
C HIS A 6 6.03 10.37 -13.20
N ASP A 7 4.89 10.14 -12.53
CA ASP A 7 4.65 10.15 -11.07
C ASP A 7 5.35 11.19 -10.15
N GLY A 8 5.92 12.28 -10.67
CA GLY A 8 6.68 13.27 -9.92
C GLY A 8 8.09 12.84 -9.44
N TRP A 9 8.58 11.66 -9.84
CA TRP A 9 9.90 11.15 -9.43
C TRP A 9 11.01 11.52 -10.43
N PRO A 10 12.25 11.82 -9.96
CA PRO A 10 13.41 11.98 -10.85
C PRO A 10 13.67 10.75 -11.74
N ASP A 11 14.21 10.93 -12.95
CA ASP A 11 14.43 9.85 -13.94
C ASP A 11 15.18 8.61 -13.38
N LYS A 12 16.10 8.81 -12.43
CA LYS A 12 16.84 7.72 -11.75
C LYS A 12 15.97 6.83 -10.85
N TYR A 13 14.71 7.22 -10.64
CA TYR A 13 13.71 6.56 -9.82
C TYR A 13 12.45 6.24 -10.63
N SER A 14 12.52 6.31 -11.97
CA SER A 14 11.41 5.93 -12.84
C SER A 14 11.02 4.47 -12.60
N ASP A 15 12.00 3.57 -12.45
CA ASP A 15 11.76 2.19 -12.02
C ASP A 15 11.42 2.14 -10.51
N PRO A 16 10.25 1.61 -10.13
CA PRO A 16 9.87 1.41 -8.73
C PRO A 16 10.88 0.63 -7.89
N ARG A 17 11.72 -0.22 -8.49
CA ARG A 17 12.77 -0.99 -7.79
C ARG A 17 13.96 -0.15 -7.35
N ASP A 18 14.22 0.96 -8.04
CA ASP A 18 15.32 1.87 -7.71
C ASP A 18 14.91 2.91 -6.65
N ARG A 19 13.61 2.98 -6.33
CA ARG A 19 13.07 3.88 -5.31
C ARG A 19 13.46 3.37 -3.92
N PRO A 20 13.94 4.24 -3.01
CA PRO A 20 14.14 3.84 -1.63
C PRO A 20 12.77 3.55 -1.00
N HIS A 21 12.55 2.31 -0.57
CA HIS A 21 11.36 1.90 0.18
C HIS A 21 11.74 1.54 1.61
N PRO A 22 10.92 1.91 2.60
CA PRO A 22 11.08 1.37 3.94
C PRO A 22 10.69 -0.11 3.97
N ASP A 23 11.27 -0.88 4.89
CA ASP A 23 11.00 -2.33 5.00
C ASP A 23 9.53 -2.64 5.40
N VAL A 24 8.83 -1.65 5.96
CA VAL A 24 7.49 -1.82 6.53
C VAL A 24 6.48 -0.94 5.80
N LEU A 25 5.39 -1.57 5.34
CA LEU A 25 4.17 -0.90 4.93
C LEU A 25 3.15 -0.92 6.08
N ARG A 26 2.73 0.26 6.55
CA ARG A 26 1.59 0.45 7.45
C ARG A 26 0.33 0.70 6.63
N ILE A 27 -0.66 -0.18 6.79
CA ILE A 27 -2.00 0.00 6.25
C ILE A 27 -2.92 0.39 7.40
N THR A 28 -3.58 1.54 7.29
CA THR A 28 -4.41 2.08 8.38
C THR A 28 -5.75 2.61 7.90
N VAL A 29 -6.63 2.92 8.85
CA VAL A 29 -7.91 3.58 8.62
C VAL A 29 -7.88 4.88 9.41
N GLU A 30 -7.75 6.00 8.72
CA GLU A 30 -7.74 7.34 9.32
C GLU A 30 -8.99 8.06 8.82
N SER A 31 -9.78 8.61 9.74
CA SER A 31 -10.88 9.48 9.34
C SER A 31 -10.31 10.80 8.82
N PHE A 32 -11.08 11.52 7.99
CA PHE A 32 -10.63 12.79 7.42
C PHE A 32 -10.25 13.83 8.48
N ASP A 33 -10.85 13.74 9.68
CA ASP A 33 -10.53 14.59 10.84
C ASP A 33 -9.18 14.22 11.47
N ASP A 34 -8.88 12.93 11.61
CA ASP A 34 -7.60 12.45 12.19
C ASP A 34 -6.40 12.74 11.26
N ALA A 35 -6.59 12.59 9.94
CA ALA A 35 -5.53 12.84 8.95
C ALA A 35 -5.04 14.30 8.92
N PHE A 36 -5.91 15.26 9.29
CA PHE A 36 -5.56 16.67 9.30
C PHE A 36 -4.73 17.06 10.54
N GLU A 37 -5.00 16.45 11.70
CA GLU A 37 -4.23 16.69 12.94
C GLU A 37 -2.83 16.05 12.90
N ASP A 38 -2.70 14.86 12.33
CA ASP A 38 -1.40 14.19 12.17
C ASP A 38 -0.48 14.92 11.19
N THR A 39 -1.06 15.51 10.13
CA THR A 39 -0.30 16.31 9.17
C THR A 39 0.32 17.56 9.82
N LEU A 40 -0.36 18.17 10.80
CA LEU A 40 0.17 19.32 11.54
C LEU A 40 1.26 18.92 12.53
N THR A 41 1.13 17.74 13.16
CA THR A 41 2.11 17.23 14.15
C THR A 41 3.39 16.73 13.48
N ALA A 42 3.30 16.14 12.28
CA ALA A 42 4.46 15.62 11.55
C ALA A 42 5.43 16.71 11.06
N ILE A 43 4.98 17.96 10.91
CA ILE A 43 5.82 19.08 10.48
C ILE A 43 6.79 19.51 11.60
N ASP A 44 6.45 19.27 12.88
CA ASP A 44 7.26 19.69 14.04
C ASP A 44 8.32 18.67 14.47
N ALA A 45 8.33 17.47 13.90
CA ALA A 45 9.17 16.36 14.36
C ALA A 45 10.10 15.82 13.27
N VAL A 46 11.17 16.56 12.91
CA VAL A 46 12.33 15.95 12.24
C VAL A 46 13.65 16.50 12.77
N ALA A 47 14.02 16.03 13.96
CA ALA A 47 15.40 15.87 14.38
C ALA A 47 15.50 14.49 15.02
N ASP A 48 16.30 13.60 14.42
CA ASP A 48 16.44 12.17 14.74
C ASP A 48 15.20 11.33 14.42
N SER A 49 15.22 10.54 13.35
CA SER A 49 14.13 9.57 13.12
C SER A 49 14.60 8.32 12.40
N ASP A 50 14.29 7.18 13.03
CA ASP A 50 14.15 5.86 12.42
C ASP A 50 13.48 5.95 11.04
N PRO A 51 13.78 5.04 10.10
CA PRO A 51 13.10 5.00 8.81
C PRO A 51 11.58 4.88 9.01
N GLN A 52 10.85 5.92 8.58
CA GLN A 52 9.40 5.96 8.67
C GLN A 52 8.80 4.92 7.73
N PRO A 53 7.77 4.15 8.15
CA PRO A 53 7.10 3.18 7.30
C PRO A 53 6.39 3.88 6.13
N ALA A 54 6.19 3.16 5.03
CA ALA A 54 5.28 3.59 3.99
C ALA A 54 3.85 3.50 4.56
N VAL A 55 3.00 4.50 4.28
CA VAL A 55 1.64 4.54 4.84
C VAL A 55 0.62 4.57 3.71
N VAL A 56 -0.34 3.64 3.77
CA VAL A 56 -1.56 3.67 2.96
C VAL A 56 -2.75 3.76 3.91
N SER A 57 -3.49 4.85 3.84
CA SER A 57 -4.69 5.09 4.65
C SER A 57 -5.96 4.86 3.84
N PHE A 58 -6.97 4.30 4.50
CA PHE A 58 -8.30 4.09 3.97
C PHE A 58 -9.31 4.92 4.76
N ALA A 59 -10.38 5.40 4.12
CA ALA A 59 -11.35 6.24 4.81
C ALA A 59 -12.20 5.45 5.81
N THR A 60 -12.40 4.15 5.56
CA THR A 60 -13.20 3.29 6.44
C THR A 60 -12.68 1.86 6.48
N VAL A 61 -12.98 1.13 7.57
CA VAL A 61 -12.75 -0.32 7.66
C VAL A 61 -13.47 -1.08 6.54
N GLY A 62 -14.64 -0.59 6.11
CA GLY A 62 -15.40 -1.19 5.01
C GLY A 62 -14.68 -1.08 3.67
N GLU A 63 -13.97 0.02 3.43
CA GLU A 63 -13.13 0.20 2.25
C GLU A 63 -11.88 -0.69 2.31
N LEU A 64 -11.17 -0.68 3.45
CA LEU A 64 -10.03 -1.57 3.68
C LEU A 64 -10.39 -3.03 3.37
N ARG A 65 -11.53 -3.53 3.90
CA ARG A 65 -11.99 -4.92 3.68
C ARG A 65 -12.37 -5.21 2.23
N LYS A 66 -12.76 -4.21 1.44
CA LYS A 66 -13.00 -4.38 0.00
C LYS A 66 -11.70 -4.53 -0.77
N ILE A 67 -10.60 -3.97 -0.28
CA ILE A 67 -9.29 -3.99 -0.94
C ILE A 67 -8.42 -5.16 -0.44
N LEU A 68 -8.33 -5.38 0.86
CA LEU A 68 -7.60 -6.50 1.46
C LEU A 68 -8.53 -7.69 1.74
N THR A 69 -9.04 -8.30 0.67
CA THR A 69 -9.76 -9.57 0.78
C THR A 69 -8.79 -10.73 0.99
N ASP A 70 -9.26 -11.86 1.51
CA ASP A 70 -8.44 -13.07 1.71
C ASP A 70 -7.66 -13.44 0.44
N ARG A 71 -8.30 -13.36 -0.73
CA ARG A 71 -7.69 -13.67 -2.02
C ARG A 71 -6.52 -12.74 -2.38
N ARG A 72 -6.59 -11.47 -1.99
CA ARG A 72 -5.53 -10.48 -2.24
C ARG A 72 -4.45 -10.53 -1.17
N ILE A 73 -4.80 -10.91 0.06
CA ILE A 73 -3.81 -11.24 1.08
C ILE A 73 -2.96 -12.44 0.62
N GLU A 74 -3.56 -13.45 -0.01
CA GLU A 74 -2.80 -14.56 -0.62
C GLU A 74 -1.85 -14.08 -1.73
N VAL A 75 -2.27 -13.12 -2.57
CA VAL A 75 -1.37 -12.48 -3.57
C VAL A 75 -0.16 -11.84 -2.89
N LEU A 76 -0.39 -11.04 -1.84
CA LEU A 76 0.68 -10.37 -1.09
C LEU A 76 1.63 -11.39 -0.43
N GLN A 77 1.09 -12.43 0.20
CA GLN A 77 1.89 -13.49 0.82
C GLN A 77 2.74 -14.25 -0.20
N THR A 78 2.17 -14.58 -1.37
CA THR A 78 2.93 -15.25 -2.44
C THR A 78 4.06 -14.36 -2.96
N LEU A 79 3.84 -13.06 -3.11
CA LEU A 79 4.91 -12.12 -3.48
C LEU A 79 5.99 -12.04 -2.40
N MET A 80 5.62 -11.94 -1.11
CA MET A 80 6.59 -11.99 0.00
C MET A 80 7.43 -13.27 -0.01
N ASN A 81 6.82 -14.40 -0.32
CA ASN A 81 7.52 -15.69 -0.41
C ASN A 81 8.40 -15.84 -1.67
N THR A 82 8.29 -14.92 -2.62
CA THR A 82 9.06 -14.89 -3.88
C THR A 82 10.01 -13.69 -3.89
N GLU A 83 10.64 -13.39 -2.75
CA GLU A 83 11.60 -12.28 -2.59
C GLU A 83 11.00 -10.91 -2.99
N GLY A 84 9.68 -10.76 -2.86
CA GLY A 84 8.97 -9.53 -3.21
C GLY A 84 8.65 -9.37 -4.70
N ALA A 85 8.97 -10.32 -5.59
CA ALA A 85 8.69 -10.16 -7.01
C ALA A 85 8.29 -11.46 -7.71
N ALA A 86 7.27 -11.41 -8.57
CA ALA A 86 7.01 -12.49 -9.52
C ALA A 86 7.69 -12.23 -10.87
N GLU A 87 8.00 -13.29 -11.62
CA GLU A 87 8.54 -13.18 -12.99
C GLU A 87 7.51 -12.57 -13.98
N SER A 88 6.22 -12.71 -13.69
CA SER A 88 5.12 -12.06 -14.41
C SER A 88 3.80 -12.27 -13.65
N ILE A 89 2.74 -11.57 -14.05
CA ILE A 89 1.38 -11.85 -13.57
C ILE A 89 0.95 -13.30 -13.90
N SER A 90 1.39 -13.85 -15.04
CA SER A 90 1.09 -15.24 -15.42
C SER A 90 1.75 -16.25 -14.49
N ALA A 91 3.02 -16.03 -14.12
CA ALA A 91 3.74 -16.88 -13.18
C ALA A 91 3.12 -16.81 -11.78
N LEU A 92 2.68 -15.63 -11.35
CA LEU A 92 1.94 -15.46 -10.09
C LEU A 92 0.60 -16.22 -10.12
N ALA A 93 -0.11 -16.20 -11.25
CA ALA A 93 -1.36 -16.93 -11.41
C ALA A 93 -1.18 -18.45 -11.35
N GLU A 94 -0.10 -18.96 -11.95
CA GLU A 94 0.29 -20.37 -11.85
C GLU A 94 0.63 -20.76 -10.41
N ALA A 95 1.42 -19.95 -9.70
CA ALA A 95 1.76 -20.18 -8.30
C ALA A 95 0.55 -20.19 -7.36
N LEU A 96 -0.51 -19.45 -7.70
CA LEU A 96 -1.76 -19.36 -6.94
C LEU A 96 -2.83 -20.39 -7.37
N ASP A 97 -2.59 -21.17 -8.44
CA ASP A 97 -3.60 -22.03 -9.08
C ASP A 97 -4.89 -21.28 -9.45
N ARG A 98 -4.75 -20.11 -10.09
CA ARG A 98 -5.86 -19.21 -10.46
C ARG A 98 -5.77 -18.78 -11.91
N ASP A 99 -6.90 -18.33 -12.46
CA ASP A 99 -6.89 -17.77 -13.81
C ASP A 99 -6.18 -16.40 -13.86
N TYR A 100 -5.49 -16.16 -14.97
CA TYR A 100 -4.73 -14.93 -15.20
C TYR A 100 -5.57 -13.65 -15.01
N LYS A 101 -6.82 -13.63 -15.48
CA LYS A 101 -7.64 -12.42 -15.45
C LYS A 101 -7.93 -12.01 -14.01
N THR A 102 -8.30 -12.97 -13.16
CA THR A 102 -8.56 -12.68 -11.75
C THR A 102 -7.31 -12.15 -11.05
N VAL A 103 -6.14 -12.76 -11.29
CA VAL A 103 -4.89 -12.32 -10.66
C VAL A 103 -4.44 -10.97 -11.19
N HIS A 104 -4.60 -10.72 -12.49
CA HIS A 104 -4.34 -9.41 -13.07
C HIS A 104 -5.22 -8.32 -12.43
N ASP A 105 -6.52 -8.58 -12.29
CA ASP A 105 -7.46 -7.62 -11.70
C ASP A 105 -7.13 -7.36 -10.21
N ASP A 106 -6.72 -8.40 -9.47
CA ASP A 106 -6.27 -8.28 -8.08
C ASP A 106 -4.96 -7.48 -7.95
N VAL A 107 -3.96 -7.77 -8.79
CA VAL A 107 -2.67 -7.06 -8.81
C VAL A 107 -2.86 -5.60 -9.20
N THR A 108 -3.67 -5.33 -10.23
CA THR A 108 -3.95 -3.97 -10.70
C THR A 108 -4.60 -3.15 -9.58
N LEU A 109 -5.60 -3.72 -8.91
CA LEU A 109 -6.25 -3.03 -7.79
C LEU A 109 -5.26 -2.76 -6.65
N LEU A 110 -4.41 -3.71 -6.27
CA LEU A 110 -3.40 -3.47 -5.23
C LEU A 110 -2.39 -2.38 -5.66
N ALA A 111 -2.08 -2.29 -6.96
CA ALA A 111 -1.21 -1.27 -7.51
C ALA A 111 -1.84 0.12 -7.50
N ASP A 112 -3.14 0.24 -7.77
CA ASP A 112 -3.88 1.50 -7.71
C ASP A 112 -3.84 2.13 -6.30
N TYR A 113 -3.67 1.32 -5.24
CA TYR A 113 -3.52 1.77 -3.85
C TYR A 113 -2.05 1.88 -3.39
N GLY A 114 -1.08 1.65 -4.28
CA GLY A 114 0.36 1.72 -3.95
C GLY A 114 0.86 0.62 -3.00
N ILE A 115 0.08 -0.46 -2.86
CA ILE A 115 0.45 -1.62 -2.02
C ILE A 115 1.43 -2.53 -2.77
N VAL A 116 1.19 -2.69 -4.08
CA VAL A 116 2.05 -3.41 -5.02
C VAL A 116 2.47 -2.44 -6.13
N PHE A 117 3.57 -2.68 -6.80
CA PHE A 117 3.99 -1.94 -7.97
C PHE A 117 4.08 -2.88 -9.17
N ILE A 118 3.89 -2.34 -10.37
CA ILE A 118 4.10 -3.09 -11.61
C ILE A 118 5.36 -2.52 -12.25
N VAL A 119 6.37 -3.38 -12.43
CA VAL A 119 7.60 -3.04 -13.12
C VAL A 119 7.57 -3.70 -14.50
N GLU A 120 8.05 -2.99 -15.51
CA GLU A 120 8.22 -3.53 -16.87
C GLU A 120 9.71 -3.77 -17.10
N ASP A 121 10.09 -5.02 -17.40
CA ASP A 121 11.46 -5.34 -17.81
C ASP A 121 11.63 -5.22 -19.33
N ASP A 122 12.86 -5.41 -19.81
CA ASP A 122 13.25 -5.36 -21.22
C ASP A 122 12.36 -6.24 -22.14
N ASP A 123 11.84 -7.36 -21.64
CA ASP A 123 10.92 -8.24 -22.36
C ASP A 123 9.45 -7.73 -22.39
N ARG A 124 9.17 -6.55 -21.82
CA ARG A 124 7.84 -5.93 -21.65
C ARG A 124 6.84 -6.78 -20.86
N SER A 125 7.35 -7.68 -20.04
CA SER A 125 6.53 -8.45 -19.10
C SER A 125 6.19 -7.58 -17.90
N LYS A 126 4.88 -7.46 -17.60
CA LYS A 126 4.41 -6.81 -16.38
C LYS A 126 4.69 -7.69 -15.18
N ARG A 127 5.57 -7.22 -14.31
CA ARG A 127 6.00 -7.94 -13.11
C ARG A 127 5.44 -7.25 -11.87
N PRO A 128 4.60 -7.94 -11.08
CA PRO A 128 4.22 -7.43 -9.78
C PRO A 128 5.42 -7.45 -8.82
N TYR A 129 5.63 -6.34 -8.13
CA TYR A 129 6.73 -6.07 -7.21
C TYR A 129 6.18 -5.51 -5.89
N LEU A 130 6.62 -6.08 -4.79
CA LEU A 130 6.26 -5.74 -3.42
C LEU A 130 7.56 -5.43 -2.66
N PRO A 131 7.93 -4.15 -2.47
CA PRO A 131 9.22 -3.76 -1.89
C PRO A 131 9.29 -3.92 -0.37
N TYR A 132 8.23 -4.40 0.26
CA TYR A 132 8.09 -4.42 1.72
C TYR A 132 8.34 -5.82 2.27
N GLU A 133 9.18 -5.92 3.30
CA GLU A 133 9.40 -7.17 4.04
C GLU A 133 8.26 -7.47 5.02
N ARG A 134 7.56 -6.44 5.49
CA ARG A 134 6.46 -6.56 6.44
C ARG A 134 5.32 -5.63 6.10
N ILE A 135 4.10 -6.16 6.15
CA ILE A 135 2.87 -5.36 6.09
C ILE A 135 2.21 -5.41 7.47
N ARG A 136 1.94 -4.23 8.04
CA ARG A 136 1.26 -4.06 9.33
C ARG A 136 -0.09 -3.42 9.09
N LEU A 137 -1.15 -4.04 9.62
CA LEU A 137 -2.50 -3.48 9.58
C LEU A 137 -2.80 -2.86 10.96
N ASP A 138 -2.92 -1.54 11.01
CA ASP A 138 -3.27 -0.80 12.21
C ASP A 138 -4.69 -0.24 12.05
N VAL A 139 -5.66 -0.94 12.64
CA VAL A 139 -7.08 -0.56 12.64
C VAL A 139 -7.55 -0.40 14.07
N GLU A 140 -7.95 0.81 14.44
CA GLU A 140 -8.54 1.10 15.74
C GLU A 140 -10.07 1.20 15.63
N LEU A 141 -10.77 0.56 16.57
CA LEU A 141 -12.21 0.65 16.71
C LEU A 141 -12.50 1.28 18.07
N THR A 142 -12.86 2.56 18.07
CA THR A 142 -13.33 3.24 19.26
C THR A 142 -14.83 3.09 19.36
N ALA A 143 -15.35 2.96 20.59
CA ALA A 143 -16.79 3.15 20.78
C ALA A 143 -17.09 4.59 20.39
N SER A 144 -18.00 4.81 19.44
CA SER A 144 -18.52 6.15 19.16
C SER A 144 -19.04 6.67 20.49
N GLY A 145 -18.34 7.64 21.08
CA GLY A 145 -18.88 8.33 22.23
C GLY A 145 -20.21 8.90 21.78
N SER A 146 -21.32 8.34 22.28
CA SER A 146 -22.50 9.17 22.45
C SER A 146 -22.00 10.43 23.10
N GLY A 147 -22.16 11.57 22.43
CA GLY A 147 -22.10 12.86 23.08
C GLY A 147 -23.16 12.85 24.16
N GLU A 148 -22.84 12.26 25.31
CA GLU A 148 -23.60 12.40 26.53
C GLU A 148 -23.26 13.81 27.01
N GLU A 149 -24.03 14.75 26.45
CA GLU A 149 -24.27 16.06 27.03
C GLU A 149 -24.39 15.86 28.55
N PRO A 150 -23.49 16.44 29.37
CA PRO A 150 -23.71 16.46 30.80
C PRO A 150 -24.83 17.48 31.02
N ALA A 151 -26.06 17.00 30.87
CA ALA A 151 -27.21 17.65 31.45
C ALA A 151 -27.06 17.57 32.98
N ALA A 152 -26.96 18.77 33.57
CA ALA A 152 -27.20 19.12 34.97
C ALA A 152 -26.10 18.80 36.01
N ALA A 153 -25.60 19.85 36.66
CA ALA A 153 -26.15 20.31 37.95
C ALA A 153 -25.87 21.80 38.17
#